data_AF-A0A6B1DGK6-F1
#
_entry.id   AF-A0A6B1DGK6-F1
#
_cell.length_a   1.000
_cell.length_b   1.000
_cell.length_c   1.000
_cell.angle_alpha   90.00
_cell.angle_beta   90.00
_cell.angle_gamma   90.00
#
_symmetry.space_group_name_H-M   'P 1'
#
loop_
_entity.id
_entity.type
_entity.pdbx_description
1 polymer ?
#
loop_
_entity_poly.entity_id
_entity_poly.type
_entity_poly.pdbx_seq_one_letter_code
_entity_poly.pdbx_strand_id
1 'polypeptide(L)'
;MQGAVESAHMNHPDFRANGRIFATLAADERSGVVKLSPDEQSEYMREHPETFAPAAGAWGRQGWTTVSLASADAGAVRGAVLLAWQRVVSKPLRRSGARRK
;
A
#
# COMPACT_ATOMS: atom_id res chain seq x y z
N MET A 1 -3.25 -2.49 14.23
CA MET A 1 -2.52 -3.55 13.49
C MET A 1 -1.27 -3.90 14.28
N GLN A 2 -0.99 -5.19 14.58
CA GLN A 2 0.27 -5.58 15.22
C GLN A 2 1.40 -5.61 14.17
N GLY A 3 2.53 -4.95 14.45
CA GLY A 3 3.72 -4.97 13.59
C GLY A 3 3.72 -4.04 12.38
N ALA A 4 2.74 -3.14 12.27
CA ALA A 4 2.83 -1.99 11.37
C ALA A 4 3.71 -0.93 12.03
N VAL A 5 4.84 -0.59 11.40
CA VAL A 5 5.76 0.45 11.86
C VAL A 5 5.67 1.60 10.87
N GLU A 6 5.30 2.78 11.37
CA GLU A 6 5.40 4.03 10.63
C GLU A 6 6.87 4.43 10.57
N SER A 7 7.43 4.52 9.36
CA SER A 7 8.79 4.97 9.14
C SER A 7 8.76 6.12 8.15
N ALA A 8 9.37 7.25 8.50
CA ALA A 8 9.56 8.35 7.56
C ALA A 8 10.84 8.07 6.75
N HIS A 9 10.72 7.88 5.44
CA HIS A 9 11.86 7.90 4.53
C HIS A 9 11.70 9.11 3.60
N MET A 10 12.63 10.06 3.69
CA MET A 10 12.64 11.30 2.91
C MET A 10 11.30 12.04 2.85
N ASN A 11 10.77 12.45 4.01
CA ASN A 11 9.58 13.32 4.10
C ASN A 11 8.24 12.68 3.66
N HIS A 12 8.19 11.35 3.47
CA HIS A 12 6.97 10.60 3.19
C HIS A 12 6.73 9.54 4.29
N PRO A 13 5.57 9.55 4.96
CA PRO A 13 5.18 8.46 5.87
C PRO A 13 4.99 7.18 5.07
N ASP A 14 5.83 6.18 5.33
CA ASP A 14 5.69 4.86 4.74
C ASP A 14 5.29 3.84 5.81
N PHE A 15 4.27 3.05 5.50
CA PHE A 15 3.74 2.00 6.35
C PHE A 15 4.39 0.69 5.95
N ARG A 16 5.17 0.13 6.87
CA ARG A 16 5.84 -1.16 6.69
C ARG A 16 5.23 -2.20 7.58
N ALA A 17 5.09 -3.39 7.03
CA ALA A 17 4.90 -4.60 7.79
C ALA A 17 5.98 -5.57 7.37
N ASN A 18 6.52 -6.36 8.31
CA ASN A 18 7.44 -7.44 7.96
C ASN A 18 8.68 -6.98 7.15
N GLY A 19 9.15 -5.75 7.37
CA GLY A 19 10.27 -5.14 6.64
C GLY A 19 9.95 -4.72 5.19
N ARG A 20 8.68 -4.66 4.78
CA ARG A 20 8.25 -4.30 3.42
C ARG A 20 7.18 -3.21 3.45
N ILE A 21 7.31 -2.24 2.56
CA ILE A 21 6.35 -1.15 2.39
C ILE A 21 5.09 -1.72 1.73
N PHE A 22 3.93 -1.46 2.34
CA PHE A 22 2.62 -1.84 1.78
C PHE A 22 1.71 -0.65 1.53
N ALA A 23 1.94 0.48 2.22
CA ALA A 23 1.27 1.74 1.94
C ALA A 23 2.23 2.91 2.18
N THR A 24 2.00 4.02 1.48
CA THR A 24 2.74 5.26 1.62
C THR A 24 1.75 6.42 1.58
N LEU A 25 1.98 7.46 2.37
CA LEU A 25 1.25 8.72 2.28
C LEU A 25 2.05 9.72 1.43
N ALA A 26 1.39 10.41 0.51
CA ALA A 26 2.03 11.48 -0.26
C ALA A 26 2.35 12.68 0.66
N ALA A 27 3.35 13.48 0.29
CA ALA A 27 3.77 14.63 1.10
C ALA A 27 2.68 15.71 1.21
N ASP A 28 1.73 15.74 0.26
CA ASP A 28 0.58 16.64 0.30
C ASP A 28 -0.55 16.16 1.22
N GLU A 29 -0.43 14.98 1.85
CA GLU A 29 -1.41 14.33 2.74
C GLU A 29 -2.82 14.18 2.16
N ARG A 30 -3.03 14.51 0.89
CA ARG A 30 -4.31 14.41 0.18
C ARG A 30 -4.39 13.15 -0.67
N SER A 31 -3.27 12.43 -0.82
CA SER A 31 -3.23 11.16 -1.53
C SER A 31 -2.28 10.17 -0.84
N GLY A 32 -2.55 8.89 -1.04
CA GLY A 32 -1.70 7.79 -0.61
C GLY A 32 -1.49 6.80 -1.74
N VAL A 33 -0.57 5.86 -1.55
CA VAL A 33 -0.32 4.76 -2.47
C VAL A 33 -0.34 3.47 -1.68
N VAL A 34 -1.10 2.48 -2.14
CA VAL A 34 -1.22 1.16 -1.50
C VAL A 34 -0.81 0.05 -2.45
N LYS A 35 -0.28 -1.04 -1.89
CA LYS A 35 0.13 -2.24 -2.63
C LYS A 35 -1.00 -3.27 -2.64
N LEU A 36 -1.77 -3.29 -3.73
CA LEU A 36 -2.77 -4.33 -4.01
C LEU A 36 -2.23 -5.34 -5.03
N SER A 37 -2.97 -6.43 -5.27
CA SER A 37 -2.86 -7.21 -6.50
C SER A 37 -3.54 -6.50 -7.67
N PRO A 38 -3.20 -6.85 -8.93
CA PRO A 38 -3.90 -6.33 -10.10
C PRO A 38 -5.42 -6.58 -10.08
N ASP A 39 -5.84 -7.71 -9.51
CA ASP A 39 -7.25 -8.11 -9.42
C ASP A 39 -8.00 -7.22 -8.39
N GLU A 40 -7.47 -7.14 -7.16
CA GLU A 40 -7.99 -6.23 -6.12
C GLU A 40 -7.95 -4.76 -6.58
N GLN A 41 -6.88 -4.34 -7.28
CA GLN A 41 -6.81 -3.00 -7.86
C GLN A 41 -7.97 -2.77 -8.84
N SER A 42 -8.28 -3.74 -9.70
CA SER A 42 -9.35 -3.63 -10.69
C SER A 42 -10.73 -3.58 -10.04
N GLU A 43 -10.92 -4.32 -8.95
CA GLU A 43 -12.15 -4.30 -8.15
C GLU A 43 -12.34 -2.94 -7.46
N TYR A 44 -11.34 -2.46 -6.73
CA TYR A 44 -11.39 -1.15 -6.06
C TYR A 44 -11.57 0.02 -7.05
N MET A 45 -10.93 -0.05 -8.22
CA MET A 45 -11.13 0.95 -9.27
C MET A 45 -12.54 0.91 -9.87
N ARG A 46 -13.20 -0.24 -9.86
CA ARG A 46 -14.58 -0.39 -10.34
C ARG A 46 -15.59 0.10 -9.31
N GLU A 47 -15.38 -0.22 -8.04
CA GLU A 47 -16.27 0.16 -6.94
C GLU A 47 -16.11 1.64 -6.56
N HIS A 48 -14.89 2.17 -6.66
CA HIS A 48 -14.55 3.52 -6.21
C HIS A 48 -13.65 4.25 -7.24
N PRO A 49 -14.15 4.49 -8.47
CA PRO A 49 -13.36 5.03 -9.58
C PRO A 49 -12.82 6.45 -9.35
N GLU A 50 -13.47 7.24 -8.50
CA GLU A 50 -13.05 8.60 -8.12
C GLU A 50 -11.97 8.61 -7.02
N THR A 51 -11.86 7.51 -6.27
CA THR A 51 -10.93 7.38 -5.14
C THR A 51 -9.66 6.62 -5.53
N PHE A 52 -9.77 5.58 -6.36
CA PHE A 52 -8.65 4.68 -6.67
C PHE A 52 -8.24 4.79 -8.14
N ALA A 53 -6.95 4.94 -8.36
CA ALA A 53 -6.34 4.98 -9.68
C ALA A 53 -5.05 4.15 -9.71
N PRO A 54 -4.68 3.55 -10.85
CA PRO A 54 -3.42 2.85 -10.94
C PRO A 54 -2.27 3.86 -10.88
N ALA A 55 -1.19 3.51 -10.17
CA ALA A 55 0.02 4.32 -10.19
C ALA A 55 0.63 4.36 -11.60
N ALA A 56 1.43 5.38 -11.88
CA ALA A 56 2.00 5.59 -13.22
C ALA A 56 2.88 4.41 -13.69
N GLY A 57 2.72 4.04 -14.97
CA GLY A 57 3.62 3.12 -15.67
C GLY A 57 3.65 1.70 -15.11
N ALA A 58 4.87 1.18 -14.89
CA ALA A 58 5.08 -0.20 -14.43
C ALA A 58 4.57 -0.43 -12.99
N TRP A 59 4.48 0.63 -12.18
CA TRP A 59 4.03 0.54 -10.79
C TRP A 59 2.54 0.18 -10.74
N GLY A 60 1.70 0.85 -11.53
CA GLY A 60 0.27 0.51 -11.64
C GLY A 60 0.06 -0.94 -12.04
N ARG A 61 0.78 -1.41 -13.08
CA ARG A 61 0.72 -2.81 -13.54
C ARG A 61 1.14 -3.84 -12.49
N GLN A 62 1.99 -3.43 -11.55
CA GLN A 62 2.38 -4.28 -10.42
C GLN A 62 1.35 -4.27 -9.27
N GLY A 63 0.23 -3.54 -9.40
CA GLY A 63 -0.81 -3.37 -8.40
C GLY A 63 -0.53 -2.24 -7.39
N TRP A 64 0.36 -1.31 -7.71
CA TRP A 64 0.44 -0.07 -6.92
C TRP A 64 -0.71 0.84 -7.31
N THR A 65 -1.54 1.20 -6.32
CA THR A 65 -2.77 1.95 -6.53
C THR A 65 -2.70 3.24 -5.73
N THR A 66 -2.89 4.37 -6.41
CA THR A 66 -3.04 5.68 -5.79
C THR A 66 -4.46 5.82 -5.23
N VAL A 67 -4.55 6.39 -4.04
CA VAL A 67 -5.79 6.63 -3.29
C VAL A 67 -5.92 8.12 -3.05
N SER A 68 -6.97 8.75 -3.56
CA SER A 68 -7.26 10.17 -3.34
C SER A 68 -8.04 10.37 -2.04
N LEU A 69 -7.38 10.79 -0.96
CA LEU A 69 -7.96 10.94 0.37
C LEU A 69 -8.99 12.07 0.48
N ALA A 70 -8.94 13.05 -0.42
CA ALA A 70 -9.89 14.16 -0.44
C ALA A 70 -11.36 13.74 -0.62
N SER A 71 -11.59 12.63 -1.34
CA SER A 71 -12.93 12.08 -1.61
C SER A 71 -13.03 10.61 -1.19
N ALA A 72 -12.09 10.13 -0.38
CA ALA A 72 -12.05 8.71 -0.04
C ALA A 72 -13.04 8.36 1.07
N ASP A 73 -13.81 7.30 0.86
CA ASP A 73 -14.54 6.66 1.94
C ASP A 73 -13.56 6.00 2.93
N ALA A 74 -13.67 6.33 4.21
CA ALA A 74 -12.77 5.82 5.25
C ALA A 74 -12.82 4.29 5.38
N GLY A 75 -13.96 3.66 5.09
CA GLY A 75 -14.13 2.22 5.06
C GLY A 75 -13.36 1.59 3.90
N ALA A 76 -13.49 2.14 2.69
CA ALA A 76 -12.77 1.70 1.51
C ALA A 76 -11.24 1.82 1.68
N VAL A 77 -10.75 2.96 2.18
CA VAL A 77 -9.31 3.14 2.46
C VAL A 77 -8.82 2.12 3.48
N ARG A 78 -9.58 1.92 4.56
CA ARG A 78 -9.22 0.94 5.60
C ARG A 78 -9.17 -0.47 5.04
N GLY A 79 -10.13 -0.85 4.19
CA GLY A 79 -10.14 -2.13 3.48
C GLY A 79 -8.90 -2.33 2.62
N ALA A 80 -8.57 -1.34 1.79
CA ALA A 80 -7.41 -1.39 0.91
C ALA A 80 -6.09 -1.51 1.69
N VAL A 81 -5.93 -0.75 2.78
CA VAL A 81 -4.76 -0.81 3.65
C VAL A 81 -4.67 -2.15 4.38
N LEU A 82 -5.79 -2.72 4.83
CA LEU A 82 -5.83 -4.04 5.46
C LEU A 82 -5.43 -5.15 4.48
N LEU A 83 -5.93 -5.12 3.24
CA LEU A 83 -5.53 -6.05 2.19
C LEU A 83 -4.03 -5.93 1.90
N ALA A 84 -3.54 -4.71 1.71
CA ALA A 84 -2.12 -4.46 1.48
C ALA A 84 -1.24 -4.98 2.65
N TRP A 85 -1.68 -4.78 3.90
CA TRP A 85 -1.02 -5.31 5.09
C TRP A 85 -1.02 -6.84 5.10
N GLN A 86 -2.19 -7.47 4.92
CA GLN A 86 -2.36 -8.93 4.85
C GLN A 86 -1.41 -9.55 3.82
N ARG A 87 -1.28 -8.94 2.64
CA ARG A 87 -0.38 -9.45 1.59
C ARG A 87 1.09 -9.44 2.01
N VAL A 88 1.50 -8.46 2.80
CA VAL A 88 2.87 -8.34 3.26
C VAL A 88 3.18 -9.26 4.43
N VAL A 89 2.22 -9.50 5.33
CA VAL A 89 2.39 -10.42 6.46
C VAL A 89 2.19 -11.89 6.08
N SER A 90 1.27 -12.20 5.16
CA SER A 90 0.99 -13.56 4.69
C SER A 90 2.07 -14.10 3.75
N LYS A 91 2.86 -13.21 3.14
CA LYS A 91 4.04 -13.62 2.37
C LYS A 91 5.13 -13.98 3.37
N PRO A 92 5.61 -15.25 3.42
CA PRO A 92 6.59 -15.66 4.41
C PRO A 92 7.76 -14.69 4.38
N LEU A 93 8.22 -14.30 5.58
CA LEU A 93 9.49 -13.59 5.75
C LEU A 93 10.49 -14.25 4.81
N ARG A 94 10.99 -13.51 3.82
CA ARG A 94 12.28 -13.88 3.24
C ARG A 94 13.20 -13.87 4.44
N ARG A 95 13.57 -15.05 4.95
CA ARG A 95 14.58 -15.17 6.00
C ARG A 95 15.73 -14.34 5.46
N SER A 96 15.96 -13.18 6.07
CA SER A 96 17.15 -12.40 5.82
C SER A 96 18.28 -13.41 5.97
N GLY A 97 18.95 -13.73 4.87
CA GLY A 97 19.99 -14.72 4.85
C GLY A 97 21.05 -14.25 5.82
N ALA A 98 21.02 -14.75 7.04
CA ALA A 98 22.16 -14.77 7.91
C ALA A 98 23.17 -15.72 7.25
N ARG A 99 24.11 -15.15 6.48
CA ARG A 99 25.44 -15.72 6.24
C ARG A 99 26.35 -14.62 5.69
N ARG A 100 27.16 -14.01 6.57
CA ARG A 100 28.51 -14.43 7.04
C ARG A 100 29.59 -14.18 5.98
N LYS A 101 30.42 -13.15 6.16
CA LYS A 101 31.77 -13.20 6.76
C LYS A 101 32.32 -11.78 6.82
#